data_AF-A0A3D3ACH3-F1
#
_entry.id   AF-A0A3D3ACH3-F1
#
_cell.length_a   1.000
_cell.length_b   1.000
_cell.length_c   1.000
_cell.angle_alpha   90.00
_cell.angle_beta   90.00
_cell.angle_gamma   90.00
#
_symmetry.space_group_name_H-M   'P 1'
#
loop_
_entity.id
_entity.type
_entity.pdbx_description
1 polymer ?
#
loop_
_entity_poly.entity_id
_entity_poly.type
_entity_poly.pdbx_seq_one_letter_code
_entity_poly.pdbx_strand_id
1 'polypeptide(L)'
;MNSTELVEALQEITKEKGIDKEVIFVALENALISAYKKNYGTSQNVKVTIDRTTGDCHVYAQKTVSEDVEDTLLQISIEDAKKINPAYSIGDIVDIEVTPKNFGRVAAQNARQRVFQE
;
A
#
# COMPACT_ATOMS: atom_id res chain seq x y z
N MET A 1 -17.30 -8.80 1.07
CA MET A 1 -16.01 -9.11 1.70
C MET A 1 -15.64 -7.94 2.58
N ASN A 2 -15.94 -8.11 3.86
CA ASN A 2 -15.45 -7.24 4.91
C ASN A 2 -13.99 -7.59 5.21
N SER A 3 -13.21 -6.65 5.75
CA SER A 3 -11.79 -6.82 6.09
C SER A 3 -11.52 -8.08 6.94
N THR A 4 -12.51 -8.51 7.73
CA THR A 4 -12.49 -9.74 8.55
C THR A 4 -12.39 -11.03 7.75
N GLU A 5 -13.08 -11.16 6.61
CA GLU A 5 -13.05 -12.38 5.78
C GLU A 5 -11.66 -12.61 5.13
N LEU A 6 -10.88 -11.54 4.91
CA LEU A 6 -9.52 -11.66 4.42
C LEU A 6 -8.63 -12.30 5.48
N VAL A 7 -8.71 -11.82 6.72
CA VAL A 7 -7.89 -12.33 7.82
C VAL A 7 -8.19 -13.80 8.06
N GLU A 8 -9.46 -14.21 8.06
CA GLU A 8 -9.84 -15.62 8.23
C GLU A 8 -9.30 -16.52 7.09
N ALA A 9 -9.47 -16.11 5.83
CA ALA A 9 -8.94 -16.87 4.69
C ALA A 9 -7.41 -17.00 4.74
N LEU A 10 -6.71 -15.95 5.18
CA LEU A 10 -5.26 -15.97 5.37
C LEU A 10 -4.84 -16.92 6.50
N GLN A 11 -5.60 -16.96 7.60
CA GLN A 11 -5.33 -17.89 8.70
C GLN A 11 -5.45 -19.35 8.25
N GLU A 12 -6.44 -19.67 7.42
CA GLU A 12 -6.64 -21.00 6.89
C GLU A 12 -5.48 -21.42 5.98
N ILE A 13 -5.07 -20.55 5.04
CA ILE A 13 -3.95 -20.80 4.12
C ILE A 13 -2.62 -20.97 4.86
N THR A 14 -2.38 -20.15 5.88
CA THR A 14 -1.19 -20.27 6.76
C THR A 14 -1.14 -21.66 7.40
N LYS A 15 -2.28 -22.14 7.89
CA LYS A 15 -2.40 -23.41 8.61
C LYS A 15 -2.28 -24.61 7.68
N GLU A 16 -2.75 -24.49 6.44
CA GLU A 16 -2.74 -25.57 5.44
C GLU A 16 -1.40 -25.68 4.71
N LYS A 17 -0.81 -24.56 4.30
CA LYS A 17 0.47 -24.54 3.56
C LYS A 17 1.71 -24.33 4.43
N GLY A 18 1.55 -24.04 5.73
CA GLY A 18 2.67 -23.76 6.64
C GLY A 18 3.45 -22.48 6.31
N ILE A 19 2.85 -21.59 5.52
CA ILE A 19 3.47 -20.33 5.09
C ILE A 19 3.20 -19.28 6.16
N ASP A 20 4.22 -18.50 6.52
CA ASP A 20 4.05 -17.44 7.51
C ASP A 20 3.03 -16.39 7.03
N LYS A 21 2.12 -15.97 7.92
CA LYS A 21 1.10 -14.95 7.62
C LYS A 21 1.74 -13.70 7.04
N GLU A 22 2.90 -13.32 7.56
CA GLU A 22 3.64 -12.13 7.14
C GLU A 22 4.05 -12.21 5.66
N VAL A 23 4.48 -13.38 5.19
CA VAL A 23 4.82 -13.62 3.78
C VAL A 23 3.60 -13.43 2.89
N ILE A 24 2.44 -13.94 3.32
CA ILE A 24 1.22 -13.81 2.53
C ILE A 24 0.79 -12.34 2.48
N PHE A 25 0.81 -11.64 3.61
CA PHE A 25 0.47 -10.22 3.63
C PHE A 25 1.42 -9.39 2.74
N VAL A 26 2.73 -9.64 2.77
CA VAL A 26 3.69 -8.95 1.88
C VAL A 26 3.39 -9.25 0.41
N ALA A 27 3.06 -10.50 0.09
CA ALA A 27 2.65 -10.88 -1.27
C ALA A 27 1.37 -10.13 -1.70
N LEU A 28 0.40 -9.97 -0.78
CA LEU A 28 -0.79 -9.17 -1.02
C LEU A 28 -0.47 -7.69 -1.23
N GLU A 29 0.31 -7.08 -0.35
CA GLU A 29 0.75 -5.68 -0.49
C GLU A 29 1.38 -5.43 -1.87
N ASN A 30 2.28 -6.32 -2.32
CA ASN A 30 2.89 -6.25 -3.65
C ASN A 30 1.90 -6.44 -4.81
N ALA A 31 0.95 -7.38 -4.67
CA ALA A 31 -0.10 -7.58 -5.66
C ALA A 31 -1.00 -6.35 -5.82
N LEU A 32 -1.30 -5.67 -4.71
CA LEU A 32 -2.10 -4.45 -4.66
C LEU A 32 -1.37 -3.26 -5.23
N ILE A 33 -0.09 -3.09 -4.91
CA ILE A 33 0.78 -2.08 -5.53
C ILE A 33 0.72 -2.24 -7.06
N SER A 34 0.85 -3.47 -7.56
CA SER A 34 0.81 -3.76 -8.99
C SER A 34 -0.57 -3.46 -9.61
N ALA A 35 -1.65 -3.81 -8.92
CA ALA A 35 -3.01 -3.51 -9.37
C ALA A 35 -3.31 -2.00 -9.37
N TYR A 36 -2.82 -1.27 -8.36
CA TYR A 36 -2.95 0.19 -8.26
C TYR A 36 -2.20 0.88 -9.39
N LYS A 37 -0.91 0.53 -9.59
CA LYS A 37 -0.10 1.06 -10.70
C LYS A 37 -0.76 0.84 -12.07
N LYS A 38 -1.37 -0.34 -12.28
CA LYS A 38 -2.03 -0.68 -13.54
C LYS A 38 -3.34 0.09 -13.78
N ASN A 39 -4.10 0.40 -12.73
CA ASN A 39 -5.38 1.12 -12.84
C ASN A 39 -5.21 2.64 -12.85
N TYR A 40 -4.25 3.17 -12.09
CA TYR A 40 -4.09 4.60 -11.87
C TYR A 40 -2.95 5.22 -12.70
N GLY A 41 -2.20 4.40 -13.45
CA GLY A 41 -1.34 4.82 -14.57
C GLY A 41 -0.19 5.76 -14.23
N THR A 42 0.00 6.08 -12.95
CA THR A 42 1.00 7.02 -12.49
C THR A 42 2.28 6.27 -12.14
N SER A 43 3.42 6.76 -12.63
CA SER A 43 4.78 6.35 -12.22
C SER A 43 5.07 6.66 -10.74
N GLN A 44 4.03 6.83 -9.92
CA GLN A 44 4.12 7.12 -8.51
C GLN A 44 4.62 5.89 -7.78
N ASN A 45 5.66 6.11 -6.98
CA ASN A 45 6.05 5.17 -5.96
C ASN A 45 4.89 5.10 -4.96
N VAL A 46 4.18 3.99 -4.95
CA VAL A 46 3.07 3.75 -4.04
C VAL A 46 3.41 2.59 -3.12
N LYS A 47 3.12 2.77 -1.85
CA LYS A 47 3.30 1.78 -0.80
C LYS A 47 1.92 1.39 -0.30
N VAL A 48 1.62 0.10 -0.34
CA VAL A 48 0.39 -0.44 0.24
C VAL A 48 0.77 -1.17 1.52
N THR A 49 0.02 -0.93 2.59
CA THR A 49 0.19 -1.62 3.87
C THR A 49 -1.14 -2.18 4.33
N ILE A 50 -1.15 -3.41 4.83
CA ILE A 50 -2.35 -4.06 5.36
C ILE A 50 -2.20 -4.19 6.88
N ASP A 51 -3.14 -3.62 7.62
CA ASP A 51 -3.22 -3.79 9.06
C ASP A 51 -3.44 -5.28 9.38
N ARG A 52 -2.52 -5.87 10.16
CA ARG A 52 -2.51 -7.30 10.47
C ARG A 52 -3.65 -7.70 11.40
N THR A 53 -4.27 -6.74 12.09
CA THR A 53 -5.30 -6.95 13.09
C THR A 53 -6.68 -6.78 12.50
N THR A 54 -6.91 -5.68 11.77
CA THR A 54 -8.22 -5.32 11.20
C THR A 54 -8.38 -5.77 9.75
N GLY A 55 -7.27 -5.99 9.03
CA GLY A 55 -7.26 -6.23 7.59
C GLY A 55 -7.46 -4.96 6.76
N ASP A 56 -7.41 -3.77 7.37
CA ASP A 56 -7.56 -2.52 6.64
C ASP A 56 -6.35 -2.24 5.74
N CYS A 57 -6.62 -1.80 4.52
CA CYS A 57 -5.59 -1.57 3.51
C CYS A 57 -5.38 -0.07 3.36
N HIS A 58 -4.18 0.40 3.66
CA HIS A 58 -3.76 1.78 3.46
C HIS A 58 -2.85 1.88 2.24
N VAL A 59 -3.02 2.95 1.47
CA VAL A 59 -2.19 3.26 0.29
C VAL A 59 -1.55 4.62 0.51
N TYR A 60 -0.23 4.65 0.41
CA TYR A 60 0.58 5.84 0.55
C TYR A 60 1.31 6.13 -0.77
N ALA A 61 1.18 7.36 -1.26
CA ALA A 61 2.01 7.88 -2.33
C ALA A 61 3.30 8.42 -1.73
N GLN A 62 4.43 7.85 -2.16
CA GLN A 62 5.76 8.23 -1.72
C GLN A 62 6.27 9.38 -2.59
N LYS A 63 6.48 10.53 -1.97
CA LYS A 63 7.01 11.72 -2.64
C LYS A 63 8.39 12.05 -2.09
N THR A 64 9.32 12.34 -2.99
CA THR A 64 10.68 12.75 -2.61
C THR A 64 10.68 14.24 -2.30
N VAL A 65 11.25 14.62 -1.15
CA VAL A 65 11.39 16.02 -0.79
C VAL A 65 12.45 16.65 -1.70
N SER A 66 12.05 17.65 -2.47
CA SER A 66 12.94 18.41 -3.35
C SER A 66 12.81 19.89 -3.07
N GLU A 67 13.87 20.64 -3.33
CA GLU A 67 13.82 22.10 -3.32
C GLU A 67 13.13 22.61 -4.59
N ASP A 68 13.51 22.06 -5.74
CA ASP A 68 12.87 22.32 -7.03
C ASP A 68 11.93 21.15 -7.37
N VAL A 69 10.63 21.43 -7.38
CA VAL A 69 9.60 20.42 -7.65
C VAL A 69 9.32 20.43 -9.15
N GLU A 70 9.98 19.54 -9.88
CA GLU A 70 9.75 19.30 -11.31
C GLU A 70 8.46 18.51 -11.53
N ASP A 71 8.20 17.53 -10.67
CA ASP A 71 7.09 16.60 -10.83
C ASP A 71 6.27 16.49 -9.54
N THR A 72 5.23 17.31 -9.42
CA THR A 72 4.38 17.36 -8.21
C THR A 72 3.74 16.03 -7.84
N LEU A 73 3.73 15.05 -8.74
CA LEU A 73 3.27 13.69 -8.47
C LEU A 73 4.33 12.88 -7.72
N LEU A 74 5.62 13.08 -7.99
CA LEU A 74 6.73 12.30 -7.42
C LEU A 74 7.53 13.08 -6.37
N GLN A 75 7.37 14.39 -6.35
CA GLN A 75 8.12 15.30 -5.51
C GLN A 75 7.18 16.18 -4.68
N ILE A 76 7.70 16.61 -3.54
CA ILE A 76 7.05 17.56 -2.63
C ILE A 76 8.07 18.62 -2.24
N SER A 77 7.62 19.88 -2.14
CA SER A 77 8.49 20.96 -1.70
C SER A 77 8.94 20.72 -0.26
N ILE A 78 10.16 21.15 0.08
CA ILE A 78 10.62 21.11 1.48
C ILE A 78 9.68 21.87 2.42
N GLU A 79 9.02 22.93 1.94
CA GLU A 79 8.04 23.69 2.71
C GLU A 79 6.79 22.87 3.03
N ASP A 80 6.21 22.18 2.04
CA ASP A 80 5.03 21.32 2.25
C ASP A 80 5.37 20.05 3.03
N ALA A 81 6.55 19.48 2.82
CA ALA A 81 7.04 18.37 3.63
C ALA A 81 7.11 18.77 5.12
N LYS A 82 7.69 19.95 5.42
CA LYS A 82 7.79 20.46 6.79
C LYS A 82 6.44 20.79 7.44
N LYS A 83 5.40 21.11 6.66
CA LYS A 83 4.02 21.26 7.19
C LYS A 83 3.46 19.95 7.73
N ILE A 84 3.85 18.81 7.14
CA ILE A 84 3.43 17.48 7.59
C ILE A 84 4.26 17.06 8.80
N ASN A 85 5.59 17.14 8.68
CA ASN A 85 6.49 16.88 9.78
C ASN A 85 7.75 17.76 9.65
N PRO A 86 8.07 18.61 10.63
CA PRO A 86 9.23 19.50 10.57
C PRO A 86 10.58 18.76 10.54
N ALA A 87 10.60 17.44 10.81
CA ALA A 87 11.81 16.62 10.74
C ALA A 87 12.25 16.28 9.31
N TYR A 88 11.41 16.49 8.30
CA TYR A 88 11.75 16.16 6.91
C TYR A 88 12.82 17.11 6.34
N SER A 89 13.75 16.53 5.60
CA SER A 89 14.87 17.17 4.90
C SER A 89 14.83 16.88 3.40
N ILE A 90 15.55 17.68 2.61
CA ILE A 90 15.67 17.45 1.16
C ILE A 90 16.28 16.06 0.92
N GLY A 91 15.66 15.30 0.02
CA GLY A 91 16.01 13.90 -0.28
C GLY A 91 15.22 12.86 0.54
N ASP A 92 14.48 13.26 1.57
CA ASP A 92 13.61 12.33 2.31
C ASP A 92 12.41 11.87 1.48
N ILE A 93 11.77 10.78 1.90
CA ILE A 93 10.53 10.30 1.32
C ILE A 93 9.38 10.58 2.28
N VAL A 94 8.39 11.33 1.81
CA VAL A 94 7.15 11.61 2.51
C VAL A 94 6.07 10.66 2.02
N ASP A 95 5.46 9.93 2.96
CA ASP A 95 4.31 9.07 2.69
C ASP A 95 3.02 9.89 2.80
N ILE A 96 2.33 10.12 1.67
CA ILE A 96 1.04 10.81 1.62
C ILE A 96 -0.07 9.78 1.50
N GLU A 97 -0.99 9.71 2.46
CA GLU A 97 -2.11 8.78 2.39
C GLU A 97 -3.05 9.16 1.24
N VAL A 98 -3.22 8.23 0.30
CA VAL A 98 -4.08 8.35 -0.90
C VAL A 98 -5.09 7.20 -0.99
N THR A 99 -5.34 6.53 0.12
CA THR A 99 -6.22 5.35 0.23
C THR A 99 -7.60 5.64 -0.38
N PRO A 100 -7.96 5.00 -1.51
CA PRO A 100 -9.28 5.16 -2.09
C PRO A 100 -10.38 4.61 -1.18
N LYS A 101 -11.55 5.25 -1.16
CA LYS A 101 -12.73 4.68 -0.49
C LYS A 101 -13.06 3.31 -1.12
N ASN A 102 -13.19 2.27 -0.28
CA ASN A 102 -13.38 0.86 -0.66
C ASN A 102 -12.13 0.09 -1.15
N PHE A 103 -10.92 0.63 -0.99
CA PHE A 103 -9.71 -0.07 -1.44
C PHE A 103 -9.50 -1.42 -0.75
N GLY A 104 -9.80 -1.53 0.55
CA GLY A 104 -9.75 -2.80 1.29
C GLY A 104 -10.60 -3.91 0.67
N ARG A 105 -11.75 -3.58 0.06
CA ARG A 105 -12.61 -4.57 -0.61
C ARG A 105 -12.03 -5.04 -1.94
N VAL A 106 -11.53 -4.11 -2.76
CA VAL A 106 -10.83 -4.42 -4.02
C VAL A 106 -9.59 -5.26 -3.73
N ALA A 107 -8.92 -4.93 -2.64
CA ALA A 107 -7.74 -5.62 -2.20
C ALA A 107 -8.02 -7.08 -1.82
N ALA A 108 -9.02 -7.28 -0.97
CA ALA A 108 -9.42 -8.63 -0.55
C ALA A 108 -9.89 -9.52 -1.70
N GLN A 109 -10.52 -8.94 -2.72
CA GLN A 109 -10.96 -9.66 -3.90
C GLN A 109 -9.77 -10.08 -4.80
N ASN A 110 -8.81 -9.19 -5.02
CA ASN A 110 -7.60 -9.49 -5.81
C ASN A 110 -6.68 -10.48 -5.08
N ALA A 111 -6.59 -10.37 -3.76
CA ALA A 111 -5.83 -11.25 -2.89
C ALA A 111 -6.20 -12.71 -3.08
N ARG A 112 -7.51 -13.04 -2.97
CA ARG A 112 -7.98 -14.41 -3.25
C ARG A 112 -7.57 -14.86 -4.64
N GLN A 113 -7.81 -14.04 -5.66
CA GLN A 113 -7.59 -14.46 -7.04
C GLN A 113 -6.14 -14.85 -7.34
N ARG A 114 -5.16 -14.18 -6.73
CA ARG A 114 -3.73 -14.53 -6.90
C ARG A 114 -3.29 -15.69 -6.03
N VAL A 115 -3.71 -15.75 -4.76
CA VAL A 115 -3.32 -16.85 -3.87
C VAL A 115 -3.88 -18.20 -4.32
N PHE A 116 -5.04 -18.21 -5.01
CA PHE A 116 -5.58 -19.43 -5.62
C PHE A 116 -4.96 -19.78 -6.99
N GLN A 117 -4.16 -18.89 -7.60
CA GLN A 117 -3.52 -19.14 -8.91
C GLN A 117 -2.04 -19.53 -8.82
N GLU A 118 -1.40 -19.47 -7.64
CA GLU A 118 0.01 -19.86 -7.44
C GLU A 118 0.21 -21.12 -6.57
#